data_AF-A0A068WYG1-F1
#
_entry.id   AF-A0A068WYG1-F1
#
_cell.length_a   1.000
_cell.length_b   1.000
_cell.length_c   1.000
_cell.angle_alpha   90.00
_cell.angle_beta   90.00
_cell.angle_gamma   90.00
#
_symmetry.space_group_name_H-M   'P 1'
#
loop_
_entity.id
_entity.type
_entity.pdbx_description
1 polymer ?
#
loop_
_entity_poly.entity_id
_entity_poly.type
_entity_poly.pdbx_seq_one_letter_code
_entity_poly.pdbx_strand_id
1 'polypeptide(L)'
;MQLSREGLVDPGGLIEALHLSERDQQDAPEFHSLFMSLLETRFSSVGQTVIRDLFQGSCVYETRCQICGFVSRLPSQFLELDIKVATGRLEEYIQKYLAEEELTGDNQYACPQCATKRDGSRRVRITATPLMLCIQLLRFNYDQRLGRRVKQAAPVRLPDLLDMT
;
A
#
# COMPACT_ATOMS: atom_id res chain seq x y z
N MET A 1 8.80 17.57 20.07
CA MET A 1 7.59 17.53 20.92
C MET A 1 7.88 17.23 22.38
N GLN A 2 8.70 16.21 22.70
CA GLN A 2 8.94 15.81 24.10
C GLN A 2 9.90 16.73 24.89
N LEU A 3 10.55 17.69 24.22
CA LEU A 3 11.57 18.58 24.78
C LEU A 3 11.28 20.08 24.60
N SER A 4 10.24 20.46 23.84
CA SER A 4 9.89 21.88 23.67
C SER A 4 9.01 22.34 24.82
N ARG A 5 9.33 23.52 25.38
CA ARG A 5 8.49 24.20 26.38
C ARG A 5 7.30 24.94 25.76
N GLU A 6 7.31 25.09 24.44
CA GLU A 6 6.22 25.64 23.65
C GLU A 6 5.36 24.50 23.09
N GLY A 7 4.03 24.71 23.09
CA GLY A 7 3.04 23.74 22.61
C GLY A 7 2.94 23.63 21.08
N LEU A 8 3.75 24.40 20.35
CA LEU A 8 3.85 24.37 18.90
C LEU A 8 5.32 24.28 18.50
N VAL A 9 5.62 23.58 17.41
CA VAL A 9 6.95 23.49 16.82
C VAL A 9 6.83 23.90 15.36
N ASP A 10 7.72 24.78 14.91
CA ASP A 10 7.82 25.19 13.51
C ASP A 10 8.37 24.04 12.65
N PRO A 11 7.60 23.55 11.65
CA PRO A 11 8.05 22.48 10.76
C PRO A 11 8.85 22.98 9.55
N GLY A 12 9.20 24.26 9.42
CA GLY A 12 9.84 24.84 8.23
C GLY A 12 11.01 24.01 7.67
N GLY A 13 11.94 23.58 8.53
CA GLY A 13 13.07 22.74 8.10
C GLY A 13 12.67 21.36 7.54
N LEU A 14 11.52 20.81 7.95
CA LEU A 14 10.97 19.58 7.39
C LEU A 14 10.33 19.82 6.02
N ILE A 15 9.62 20.94 5.85
CA ILE A 15 8.99 21.34 4.59
C ILE A 15 10.05 21.53 3.51
N GLU A 16 11.14 22.23 3.85
CA GLU A 16 12.30 22.42 2.97
C GLU A 16 12.94 21.08 2.57
N ALA A 17 13.14 20.18 3.54
CA ALA A 17 13.76 18.88 3.30
C ALA A 17 12.90 17.94 2.43
N LEU A 18 11.57 18.10 2.47
CA LEU A 18 10.64 17.36 1.63
C LEU A 18 10.33 18.06 0.30
N HIS A 19 10.91 19.24 0.06
CA HIS A 19 10.62 20.08 -1.11
C HIS A 19 9.13 20.36 -1.31
N LEU A 20 8.38 20.51 -0.22
CA LEU A 20 6.94 20.75 -0.27
C LEU A 20 6.64 22.23 -0.44
N SER A 21 5.58 22.52 -1.20
CA SER A 21 5.00 23.86 -1.29
C SER A 21 4.13 24.12 -0.06
N GLU A 22 4.40 25.19 0.68
CA GLU A 22 3.57 25.61 1.83
C GLU A 22 2.17 26.09 1.43
N ARG A 23 1.96 26.38 0.14
CA ARG A 23 0.73 26.99 -0.37
C ARG A 23 -0.28 25.97 -0.89
N ASP A 24 0.16 24.73 -1.09
CA ASP A 24 -0.63 23.69 -1.73
C ASP A 24 -1.02 22.61 -0.71
N GLN A 25 -2.27 22.18 -0.74
CA GLN A 25 -2.68 21.00 0.01
C GLN A 25 -2.01 19.76 -0.59
N GLN A 26 -1.26 19.05 0.23
CA GLN A 26 -0.69 17.74 -0.12
C GLN A 26 -1.67 16.64 0.28
N ASP A 27 -1.76 15.58 -0.52
CA ASP A 27 -2.47 14.39 -0.10
C ASP A 27 -1.65 13.68 0.98
N ALA A 28 -2.32 13.18 2.02
CA ALA A 28 -1.65 12.52 3.14
C ALA A 28 -0.82 11.27 2.72
N PRO A 29 -1.28 10.42 1.79
CA PRO A 29 -0.49 9.33 1.21
C PRO A 29 0.82 9.80 0.55
N GLU A 30 0.74 10.88 -0.23
CA GLU A 30 1.89 11.41 -0.97
C GLU A 30 2.92 11.96 0.01
N PHE A 31 2.47 12.75 0.99
CA PHE A 31 3.31 13.20 2.08
C PHE A 31 3.97 12.04 2.83
N HIS A 32 3.21 10.98 3.16
CA HIS A 32 3.72 9.82 3.88
C HIS A 32 4.84 9.11 3.09
N SER A 33 4.62 8.87 1.79
CA SER A 33 5.62 8.26 0.91
C SER A 33 6.90 9.10 0.81
N LEU A 34 6.78 10.43 0.65
CA LEU A 34 7.93 11.34 0.64
C LEU A 34 8.67 11.34 1.97
N PHE A 35 7.93 11.37 3.08
CA PHE A 35 8.50 11.37 4.42
C PHE A 35 9.24 10.07 4.74
N MET A 36 8.65 8.91 4.45
CA MET A 36 9.31 7.61 4.65
C MET A 36 10.56 7.47 3.79
N SER A 37 10.53 7.96 2.55
CA SER A 37 11.69 7.95 1.65
C SER A 37 12.83 8.85 2.15
N LEU A 38 12.48 10.03 2.67
CA LEU A 38 13.45 10.94 3.29
C LEU A 38 14.09 10.29 4.52
N LEU A 39 13.28 9.70 5.41
CA LEU A 39 13.78 9.02 6.61
C LEU A 39 14.69 7.85 6.25
N GLU A 40 14.30 6.98 5.33
CA GLU A 40 15.12 5.84 4.91
C GLU A 40 16.47 6.30 4.34
N THR A 41 16.46 7.37 3.54
CA THR A 41 17.70 7.97 3.00
C THR A 41 18.61 8.50 4.12
N ARG A 42 18.04 9.21 5.11
CA ARG A 42 18.81 9.80 6.22
C ARG A 42 19.33 8.77 7.21
N PHE A 43 18.54 7.74 7.53
CA PHE A 43 19.01 6.65 8.40
C PHE A 43 20.06 5.79 7.70
N SER A 44 19.86 5.49 6.41
CA SER A 44 20.85 4.73 5.63
C SER A 44 22.20 5.45 5.55
N SER A 45 22.21 6.79 5.47
CA SER A 45 23.47 7.55 5.42
C SER A 45 24.27 7.50 6.73
N VAL A 46 23.63 7.16 7.85
CA VAL A 46 24.30 6.91 9.15
C VAL A 46 24.43 5.42 9.47
N GLY A 47 24.17 4.54 8.50
CA GLY A 47 24.30 3.08 8.64
C GLY A 47 23.17 2.42 9.45
N GLN A 48 22.04 3.09 9.60
CA GLN A 48 20.87 2.56 10.31
C GLN A 48 19.75 2.18 9.34
N THR A 49 18.96 1.16 9.69
CA THR A 49 17.93 0.59 8.82
C THR A 49 16.54 0.63 9.46
N VAL A 50 16.31 1.67 10.27
CA VAL A 50 15.13 1.82 11.15
C VAL A 50 13.80 1.69 10.40
N ILE A 51 13.65 2.32 9.23
CA ILE A 51 12.37 2.26 8.48
C ILE A 51 12.15 0.85 7.96
N ARG A 52 13.19 0.23 7.39
CA ARG A 52 13.13 -1.16 6.98
C ARG A 52 12.78 -2.10 8.13
N ASP A 53 13.47 -1.98 9.26
CA ASP A 53 13.33 -2.91 10.38
C ASP A 53 11.96 -2.79 11.06
N LEU A 54 11.35 -1.60 11.01
CA LEU A 54 10.06 -1.33 11.65
C LEU A 54 8.86 -1.52 10.71
N PHE A 55 8.92 -0.99 9.49
CA PHE A 55 7.76 -0.85 8.61
C PHE A 55 7.79 -1.75 7.37
N GLN A 56 8.96 -2.32 7.00
CA GLN A 56 9.04 -3.12 5.78
C GLN A 56 8.47 -4.53 5.97
N GLY A 57 7.39 -4.81 5.24
CA GLY A 57 6.91 -6.16 4.99
C GLY A 57 7.43 -6.72 3.67
N SER A 58 7.24 -8.02 3.48
CA SER A 58 7.54 -8.71 2.22
C SER A 58 6.30 -9.44 1.71
N CYS A 59 6.13 -9.47 0.39
CA CYS A 59 5.08 -10.21 -0.26
C CYS A 59 5.57 -10.86 -1.56
N VAL A 60 4.76 -11.75 -2.12
CA VAL A 60 4.99 -12.34 -3.44
C VAL A 60 3.70 -12.20 -4.24
N TYR A 61 3.82 -11.60 -5.42
CA TYR A 61 2.77 -11.64 -6.43
C TYR A 61 2.89 -12.96 -7.19
N GLU A 62 1.84 -13.78 -7.12
CA GLU A 62 1.77 -15.04 -7.87
C GLU A 62 0.74 -14.89 -9.00
N THR A 63 1.15 -15.21 -10.22
CA THR A 63 0.25 -15.28 -11.37
C THR A 63 0.31 -16.67 -11.98
N ARG A 64 -0.82 -17.38 -12.02
CA ARG A 64 -0.95 -18.72 -12.59
C ARG A 64 -1.67 -18.65 -13.92
N CYS A 65 -1.11 -19.27 -14.96
CA CYS A 65 -1.82 -19.52 -16.20
C CYS A 65 -2.80 -20.69 -16.00
N GLN A 66 -4.08 -20.51 -16.32
CA GLN A 66 -5.09 -21.56 -16.18
C GLN A 66 -5.03 -22.62 -17.30
N ILE A 67 -4.31 -22.33 -18.39
CA ILE A 67 -4.20 -23.24 -19.55
C ILE A 67 -3.00 -24.19 -19.43
N CYS A 68 -1.81 -23.67 -19.13
CA CYS A 68 -0.59 -24.49 -19.04
C CYS A 68 -0.11 -24.76 -17.60
N GLY A 69 -0.74 -24.13 -16.60
CA GLY A 69 -0.38 -24.29 -15.19
C GLY A 69 0.88 -23.54 -14.75
N PHE A 70 1.59 -22.86 -15.65
CA PHE A 70 2.79 -22.06 -15.32
C PHE A 70 2.47 -21.03 -14.24
N VAL A 71 3.35 -20.92 -13.24
CA VAL A 71 3.22 -19.95 -12.14
C VAL A 71 4.41 -19.00 -12.18
N SER A 72 4.13 -17.73 -12.46
CA SER A 72 5.07 -16.64 -12.25
C SER A 72 5.02 -16.19 -10.80
N ARG A 73 6.18 -15.94 -10.19
CA ARG A 73 6.31 -15.40 -8.84
C ARG A 73 7.22 -14.18 -8.88
N LEU A 74 6.72 -13.06 -8.35
CA LEU A 74 7.47 -11.82 -8.23
C LEU A 74 7.53 -11.42 -6.75
N PRO A 75 8.68 -11.65 -6.08
CA PRO A 75 8.91 -11.13 -4.73
C PRO A 75 8.91 -9.60 -4.74
N SER A 76 8.31 -9.00 -3.72
CA SER A 76 8.25 -7.56 -3.53
C SER A 76 8.30 -7.21 -2.04
N GLN A 77 8.59 -5.95 -1.75
CA GLN A 77 8.57 -5.37 -0.42
C GLN A 77 7.49 -4.28 -0.38
N PHE A 78 6.98 -3.99 0.81
CA PHE A 78 6.02 -2.91 1.03
C PHE A 78 6.29 -2.22 2.36
N LEU A 79 6.03 -0.91 2.43
CA LEU A 79 6.02 -0.14 3.69
C LEU A 79 4.60 0.08 4.22
N GLU A 80 3.61 -0.03 3.33
CA GLU A 80 2.20 0.14 3.65
C GLU A 80 1.31 -0.75 2.77
N LEU A 81 0.09 -1.02 3.24
CA LEU A 81 -0.94 -1.72 2.47
C LEU A 81 -2.05 -0.76 2.04
N ASP A 82 -2.23 -0.63 0.74
CA ASP A 82 -3.29 0.15 0.12
C ASP A 82 -4.59 -0.66 -0.01
N ILE A 83 -5.51 -0.47 0.93
CA ILE A 83 -6.74 -1.25 1.02
C ILE A 83 -7.94 -0.40 0.58
N LYS A 84 -8.58 -0.83 -0.51
CA LYS A 84 -9.87 -0.28 -0.96
C LYS A 84 -10.96 -0.72 0.00
N VAL A 85 -11.58 0.25 0.66
CA VAL A 85 -12.60 0.01 1.69
C VAL A 85 -13.91 0.71 1.35
N ALA A 86 -15.00 0.12 1.81
CA ALA A 86 -16.34 0.71 1.84
C ALA A 86 -16.95 0.46 3.23
N THR A 87 -18.27 0.27 3.35
CA THR A 87 -18.89 -0.14 4.62
C THR A 87 -18.55 -1.60 4.95
N GLY A 88 -17.89 -1.86 6.08
CA GLY A 88 -17.55 -3.23 6.48
C GLY A 88 -16.49 -3.31 7.56
N ARG A 89 -15.89 -4.50 7.70
CA ARG A 89 -14.76 -4.73 8.63
C ARG A 89 -13.44 -4.75 7.86
N LEU A 90 -12.37 -4.22 8.45
CA LEU A 90 -11.07 -4.11 7.78
C LEU A 90 -10.51 -5.47 7.36
N GLU A 91 -10.64 -6.48 8.22
CA GLU A 91 -10.15 -7.83 7.95
C GLU A 91 -10.74 -8.44 6.67
N GLU A 92 -12.02 -8.16 6.38
CA GLU A 92 -12.69 -8.63 5.16
C GLU A 92 -12.07 -8.00 3.90
N TYR A 93 -11.66 -6.74 3.98
CA TYR A 93 -11.02 -6.05 2.85
C TYR A 93 -9.58 -6.50 2.64
N ILE A 94 -8.85 -6.81 3.73
CA ILE A 94 -7.51 -7.39 3.65
C ILE A 94 -7.59 -8.80 3.04
N GLN A 95 -8.54 -9.63 3.49
CA GLN A 95 -8.78 -10.94 2.89
C GLN A 95 -9.11 -10.84 1.40
N LYS A 96 -9.96 -9.88 1.00
CA LYS A 96 -10.24 -9.62 -0.42
C LYS A 96 -9.01 -9.16 -1.20
N TYR A 97 -8.15 -8.34 -0.59
CA TYR A 97 -6.90 -7.89 -1.20
C TYR A 97 -5.92 -9.05 -1.44
N LEU A 98 -5.88 -10.02 -0.52
CA LEU A 98 -5.02 -11.22 -0.61
C LEU A 98 -5.67 -12.37 -1.38
N ALA A 99 -6.96 -12.27 -1.68
CA ALA A 99 -7.70 -13.29 -2.41
C ALA A 99 -7.19 -13.43 -3.85
N GLU A 100 -7.43 -14.60 -4.42
CA GLU A 100 -7.16 -14.84 -5.83
C GLU A 100 -8.19 -14.11 -6.70
N GLU A 101 -7.71 -13.35 -7.68
CA GLU A 101 -8.52 -12.68 -8.70
C GLU A 101 -8.29 -13.32 -10.07
N GLU A 102 -9.33 -13.36 -10.90
CA GLU A 102 -9.25 -13.91 -12.25
C GLU A 102 -8.82 -12.85 -13.26
N LEU A 103 -7.93 -13.26 -14.17
CA LEU A 103 -7.43 -12.48 -15.29
C LEU A 103 -8.05 -13.05 -16.58
N THR A 104 -9.23 -12.55 -16.95
CA THR A 104 -10.02 -13.03 -18.10
C THR A 104 -10.42 -11.88 -19.03
N GLY A 105 -10.92 -12.22 -20.24
CA GLY A 105 -11.37 -11.23 -21.22
C GLY A 105 -10.27 -10.26 -21.65
N ASP A 106 -10.53 -8.95 -21.55
CA ASP A 106 -9.55 -7.92 -21.91
C ASP A 106 -8.32 -7.89 -20.98
N ASN A 107 -8.45 -8.43 -19.76
CA ASN A 107 -7.42 -8.47 -18.73
C ASN A 107 -6.60 -9.77 -18.72
N GLN A 108 -6.62 -10.55 -19.80
CA GLN A 108 -5.86 -11.79 -19.91
C GLN A 108 -4.35 -11.61 -19.66
N TYR A 109 -3.78 -12.61 -19.00
CA TYR A 109 -2.35 -12.69 -18.68
C TYR A 109 -1.53 -13.12 -19.91
N ALA A 110 -0.49 -12.35 -20.25
CA ALA A 110 0.49 -12.75 -21.26
C ALA A 110 1.41 -13.83 -20.69
N CYS A 111 1.09 -15.09 -20.97
CA CYS A 111 1.83 -16.23 -20.43
C CYS A 111 3.15 -16.42 -21.21
N PRO A 112 4.32 -16.39 -20.55
CA PRO A 112 5.62 -16.56 -21.21
C PRO A 112 5.81 -17.97 -21.78
N GLN A 113 5.23 -19.00 -21.14
CA GLN A 113 5.31 -20.37 -21.62
C GLN A 113 4.39 -20.64 -22.81
N CYS A 114 3.21 -20.02 -22.86
CA CYS A 114 2.31 -20.14 -24.02
C CYS A 114 2.63 -19.14 -25.15
N ALA A 115 3.49 -18.16 -24.88
CA ALA A 115 3.80 -17.03 -25.77
C ALA A 115 2.54 -16.29 -26.29
N THR A 116 1.47 -16.24 -25.49
CA THR A 116 0.20 -15.60 -25.86
C THR A 116 -0.62 -15.22 -24.62
N LYS A 117 -1.66 -14.39 -24.81
CA LYS A 117 -2.64 -14.03 -23.77
C LYS A 117 -3.51 -15.24 -23.42
N ARG A 118 -3.64 -15.53 -22.13
CA ARG A 118 -4.40 -16.64 -21.57
C ARG A 118 -5.15 -16.19 -20.33
N ASP A 119 -6.24 -16.90 -20.06
CA ASP A 119 -6.89 -16.80 -18.77
C ASP A 119 -5.91 -17.25 -17.67
N GLY A 120 -5.90 -16.48 -16.59
CA GLY A 120 -5.01 -16.71 -15.47
C GLY A 120 -5.66 -16.33 -14.17
N SER A 121 -4.96 -16.58 -13.07
CA SER A 121 -5.32 -16.04 -11.77
C SER A 121 -4.14 -15.35 -11.14
N ARG A 122 -4.39 -14.28 -10.38
CA ARG A 122 -3.39 -13.50 -9.68
C ARG A 122 -3.74 -13.43 -8.20
N ARG A 123 -2.74 -13.49 -7.34
CA ARG A 123 -2.91 -13.22 -5.90
C ARG A 123 -1.66 -12.59 -5.32
N VAL A 124 -1.84 -11.92 -4.19
CA VAL A 124 -0.74 -11.40 -3.36
C VAL A 124 -0.65 -12.25 -2.11
N ARG A 125 0.55 -12.70 -1.76
CA ARG A 125 0.80 -13.41 -0.51
C ARG A 125 1.80 -12.64 0.32
N ILE A 126 1.42 -12.27 1.54
CA ILE A 126 2.37 -11.70 2.50
C ILE A 126 3.27 -12.84 2.98
N THR A 127 4.58 -12.62 2.89
CA THR A 127 5.61 -13.60 3.29
C THR A 127 6.32 -13.18 4.58
N ALA A 128 6.33 -11.88 4.90
CA ALA A 128 6.79 -11.36 6.17
C ALA A 128 5.98 -10.12 6.54
N THR A 129 5.47 -10.08 7.78
CA THR A 129 4.79 -8.91 8.34
C THR A 129 5.80 -7.99 9.02
N PRO A 130 5.62 -6.65 8.92
CA PRO A 130 6.46 -5.70 9.62
C PRO A 130 6.12 -5.65 11.12
N LEU A 131 7.01 -5.06 11.92
CA LEU A 131 6.74 -4.78 13.35
C LEU A 131 5.64 -3.73 13.51
N MET A 132 5.61 -2.74 12.61
CA MET A 132 4.57 -1.72 12.51
C MET A 132 3.94 -1.78 11.13
N LEU A 133 2.67 -2.20 11.08
CA LEU A 133 1.92 -2.28 9.84
C LEU A 133 1.18 -0.96 9.57
N CYS A 134 1.56 -0.27 8.49
CA CYS A 134 0.82 0.86 7.97
C CYS A 134 -0.25 0.38 6.98
N ILE A 135 -1.50 0.79 7.19
CA ILE A 135 -2.62 0.47 6.29
C ILE A 135 -3.27 1.77 5.85
N GLN A 136 -3.22 2.01 4.54
CA GLN A 136 -3.86 3.14 3.91
C GLN A 136 -5.26 2.76 3.43
N LEU A 137 -6.26 3.43 4.00
CA LEU A 137 -7.66 3.24 3.62
C LEU A 137 -7.99 4.08 2.39
N LEU A 138 -8.01 3.44 1.22
CA LEU A 138 -8.38 4.06 -0.05
C LEU A 138 -9.89 4.32 -0.11
N ARG A 139 -10.31 5.46 0.45
CA ARG A 139 -11.72 5.87 0.56
C ARG A 139 -12.24 6.69 -0.62
N PHE A 140 -11.39 7.10 -1.56
CA PHE A 140 -11.80 7.91 -2.69
C PHE A 140 -12.02 7.02 -3.91
N ASN A 141 -13.24 7.04 -4.44
CA ASN A 141 -13.59 6.36 -5.69
C ASN A 141 -14.01 7.39 -6.74
N TYR A 142 -13.71 7.11 -7.99
CA TYR A 142 -14.18 7.93 -9.10
C TYR A 142 -15.63 7.56 -9.43
N ASP A 143 -16.55 8.49 -9.25
CA ASP A 143 -17.95 8.31 -9.64
C ASP A 143 -18.09 8.71 -11.11
N GLN A 144 -18.27 7.71 -11.97
CA GLN A 144 -18.43 7.92 -13.42
C GLN A 144 -19.67 8.74 -13.78
N ARG A 145 -20.73 8.68 -12.98
CA ARG A 145 -21.97 9.42 -13.24
C ARG A 145 -21.80 10.90 -12.91
N LEU A 146 -21.07 11.19 -11.84
CA LEU A 146 -20.80 12.56 -11.39
C LEU A 146 -19.53 13.17 -12.03
N GLY A 147 -18.71 12.36 -12.71
CA GLY A 147 -17.47 12.81 -13.35
C GLY A 147 -16.43 13.33 -12.35
N ARG A 148 -16.45 12.86 -11.09
CA ARG A 148 -15.54 13.34 -10.04
C ARG A 148 -15.19 12.28 -9.01
N ARG A 149 -14.09 12.49 -8.28
CA ARG A 149 -13.75 11.67 -7.10
C ARG A 149 -14.71 11.99 -5.96
N VAL A 150 -15.24 10.95 -5.32
CA VAL A 150 -16.15 11.04 -4.18
C VAL A 150 -15.54 10.26 -3.01
N LYS A 151 -15.54 10.87 -1.83
CA LYS A 151 -15.10 10.24 -0.59
C LYS A 151 -16.19 9.30 -0.07
N GLN A 152 -15.83 8.04 0.17
CA GLN A 152 -16.67 7.09 0.89
C GLN A 152 -16.60 7.37 2.39
N ALA A 153 -17.65 8.03 2.88
CA ALA A 153 -17.83 8.38 4.28
C ALA A 153 -18.32 7.20 5.15
N ALA A 154 -18.54 6.03 4.54
CA ALA A 154 -19.01 4.86 5.24
C ALA A 154 -18.05 4.41 6.36
N PRO A 155 -18.58 3.93 7.50
CA PRO A 155 -17.76 3.46 8.60
C PRO A 155 -17.05 2.15 8.22
N VAL A 156 -15.78 2.06 8.58
CA VAL A 156 -14.98 0.82 8.53
C VAL A 156 -14.72 0.44 9.98
N ARG A 157 -15.07 -0.79 10.36
CA ARG A 157 -14.78 -1.33 11.69
C ARG A 157 -13.35 -1.86 11.72
N LEU A 158 -12.59 -1.41 12.70
CA LEU A 158 -11.22 -1.88 12.94
C LEU A 158 -11.27 -2.93 14.06
N PRO A 159 -10.58 -4.06 13.90
CA PRO A 159 -10.45 -5.04 14.97
C PRO A 159 -9.39 -4.58 15.98
N ASP A 160 -9.52 -5.01 17.24
CA ASP A 160 -8.47 -4.82 18.25
C ASP A 160 -7.25 -5.72 17.97
N LEU A 161 -7.50 -6.88 17.34
CA LEU A 161 -6.48 -7.84 16.92
C LEU A 161 -6.67 -8.17 15.44
N LEU A 162 -5.64 -7.91 14.63
CA LEU A 162 -5.62 -8.26 13.22
C LEU A 162 -4.71 -9.48 13.01
N ASP A 163 -5.30 -10.59 12.56
CA ASP A 163 -4.56 -11.78 12.19
C ASP A 163 -4.06 -11.65 10.74
N MET A 164 -2.75 -11.84 10.57
CA MET A 164 -2.02 -11.71 9.29
C MET A 164 -1.30 -13.00 8.92
N THR A 165 -1.63 -14.12 9.59
CA THR A 165 -1.04 -15.44 9.34
C THR A 165 -1.56 -16.12 8.07
#